data_AF-A0A068QMN2-F1
#
_entry.id   AF-A0A068QMN2-F1
#
_cell.length_a   1.000
_cell.length_b   1.000
_cell.length_c   1.000
_cell.angle_alpha   90.00
_cell.angle_beta   90.00
_cell.angle_gamma   90.00
#
_symmetry.space_group_name_H-M   'P 1'
#
loop_
_entity.id
_entity.type
_entity.pdbx_description
1 polymer ?
#
loop_
_entity_poly.entity_id
_entity_poly.type
_entity_poly.pdbx_seq_one_letter_code
_entity_poly.pdbx_strand_id
1 'polypeptide(L)'
;MKKSAQLFINTLEELKRQYRHAETLTVILDNYIIHKSKSVKAWLRQNPSVTLLFLPVYSPWLNKIERLWQSLHETVTRNHGCQFMWQLIKNVKIFLKTASGKKTLKGIRNIRVSAL
;
A
#
# COMPACT_ATOMS: atom_id res chain seq x y z
N MET A 1 -4.43 17.04 -9.20
CA MET A 1 -5.21 15.78 -9.25
C MET A 1 -5.89 15.52 -7.92
N LYS A 2 -7.20 15.26 -7.90
CA LYS A 2 -7.96 14.97 -6.67
C LYS A 2 -7.87 13.48 -6.36
N LYS A 3 -7.53 13.11 -5.12
CA LYS A 3 -7.60 11.72 -4.65
C LYS A 3 -9.06 11.28 -4.69
N SER A 4 -9.40 10.31 -5.55
CA SER A 4 -10.78 9.85 -5.76
C SER A 4 -10.97 8.40 -5.35
N ALA A 5 -12.22 8.04 -5.02
CA ALA A 5 -12.60 6.66 -4.77
C ALA A 5 -12.30 5.75 -5.98
N GLN A 6 -12.47 6.27 -7.20
CA GLN A 6 -12.19 5.53 -8.42
C GLN A 6 -10.70 5.17 -8.56
N LEU A 7 -9.80 6.12 -8.27
CA LEU A 7 -8.36 5.84 -8.31
C LEU A 7 -7.96 4.74 -7.32
N PHE A 8 -8.59 4.75 -6.15
CA PHE A 8 -8.39 3.70 -5.15
C PHE A 8 -8.91 2.34 -5.63
N ILE A 9 -10.10 2.28 -6.23
CA ILE A 9 -10.64 1.04 -6.83
C ILE A 9 -9.69 0.49 -7.90
N ASN A 10 -9.23 1.32 -8.83
CA ASN A 10 -8.29 0.91 -9.87
C ASN A 10 -6.98 0.35 -9.26
N THR A 11 -6.54 0.89 -8.12
CA THR A 11 -5.37 0.38 -7.40
C THR A 11 -5.64 -1.01 -6.81
N LEU A 12 -6.83 -1.25 -6.24
CA LEU A 12 -7.21 -2.58 -5.74
C LEU A 12 -7.31 -3.62 -6.86
N GLU A 13 -7.81 -3.23 -8.04
CA GLU A 13 -7.86 -4.09 -9.22
C GLU A 13 -6.46 -4.46 -9.71
N GLU A 14 -5.53 -3.50 -9.73
CA GLU A 14 -4.13 -3.78 -10.03
C GLU A 14 -3.54 -4.79 -9.04
N LEU A 15 -3.73 -4.57 -7.74
CA LEU A 15 -3.23 -5.48 -6.71
C LEU A 15 -3.81 -6.89 -6.86
N LYS A 16 -5.12 -6.99 -7.12
CA LYS A 16 -5.79 -8.27 -7.37
C LYS A 16 -5.21 -8.97 -8.59
N ARG A 17 -4.87 -8.24 -9.65
CA ARG A 17 -4.21 -8.79 -10.85
C ARG A 17 -2.79 -9.26 -10.58
N GLN A 18 -2.02 -8.48 -9.81
CA GLN A 18 -0.66 -8.85 -9.41
C GLN A 18 -0.64 -10.09 -8.50
N TYR A 19 -1.60 -10.20 -7.59
CA TYR A 19 -1.74 -11.31 -6.64
C TYR A 19 -2.87 -12.26 -6.99
N ARG A 20 -3.08 -12.55 -8.27
CA ARG A 20 -4.20 -13.38 -8.78
C ARG A 20 -4.30 -14.81 -8.21
N HIS A 21 -3.19 -15.31 -7.66
CA HIS A 21 -3.10 -16.65 -7.08
C HIS A 21 -3.32 -16.68 -5.55
N ALA A 22 -3.47 -15.51 -4.92
CA ALA A 22 -3.81 -15.43 -3.50
C ALA A 22 -5.31 -15.73 -3.32
N GLU A 23 -5.63 -16.59 -2.37
CA GLU A 23 -7.02 -16.91 -2.01
C GLU A 23 -7.75 -15.69 -1.44
N THR A 24 -7.03 -14.90 -0.62
CA THR A 24 -7.53 -13.66 -0.04
C THR A 24 -6.47 -12.56 -0.10
N LEU A 25 -6.91 -11.33 -0.34
CA LEU A 25 -6.09 -10.11 -0.34
C LEU A 25 -6.56 -9.20 0.79
N THR A 26 -5.82 -9.18 1.89
CA THR A 26 -6.05 -8.24 2.99
C THR A 26 -5.20 -6.99 2.80
N VAL A 27 -5.86 -5.83 2.66
CA VAL A 27 -5.20 -4.54 2.49
C VAL A 27 -5.33 -3.74 3.78
N ILE A 28 -4.19 -3.42 4.40
CA ILE A 28 -4.13 -2.60 5.62
C ILE A 28 -4.06 -1.12 5.22
N LEU A 29 -4.97 -0.31 5.75
CA LEU A 29 -5.17 1.08 5.33
C LEU A 29 -5.27 2.02 6.54
N ASP A 30 -4.98 3.29 6.29
CA ASP A 30 -5.33 4.38 7.20
C ASP A 30 -6.84 4.69 7.15
N ASN A 31 -7.29 5.64 7.96
CA ASN A 31 -8.71 6.01 8.05
C ASN A 31 -9.16 7.02 6.98
N TYR A 32 -8.46 7.17 5.86
CA TYR A 32 -8.79 8.18 4.87
C TYR A 32 -10.19 7.95 4.27
N ILE A 33 -10.97 9.03 4.15
CA ILE A 33 -12.42 8.98 3.90
C ILE A 33 -12.80 8.31 2.57
N ILE A 34 -11.91 8.35 1.56
CA ILE A 34 -12.19 7.75 0.25
C ILE A 34 -12.36 6.22 0.32
N HIS A 35 -11.66 5.56 1.26
CA HIS A 35 -11.74 4.11 1.46
C HIS A 35 -13.10 3.67 2.01
N LYS A 36 -13.86 4.60 2.59
CA LYS A 36 -15.19 4.36 3.17
C LYS A 36 -16.34 4.81 2.26
N SER A 37 -16.02 5.26 1.04
CA SER A 37 -17.01 5.75 0.08
C SER A 37 -18.00 4.66 -0.37
N LYS A 38 -19.21 5.08 -0.79
CA LYS A 38 -20.25 4.16 -1.28
C LYS A 38 -19.78 3.30 -2.45
N SER A 39 -19.03 3.88 -3.39
CA SER A 39 -18.48 3.18 -4.55
C SER A 39 -17.49 2.08 -4.15
N VAL A 40 -16.61 2.35 -3.18
CA VAL A 40 -15.66 1.35 -2.67
C VAL A 40 -16.40 0.21 -1.97
N LYS A 41 -17.38 0.52 -1.12
CA LYS A 41 -18.22 -0.50 -0.47
C LYS A 41 -18.98 -1.36 -1.50
N ALA A 42 -19.49 -0.76 -2.56
CA ALA A 42 -20.17 -1.49 -3.63
C ALA A 42 -19.22 -2.43 -4.37
N TRP A 43 -18.00 -1.97 -4.67
CA TRP A 43 -16.98 -2.79 -5.32
C TRP A 43 -16.53 -3.96 -4.44
N LEU A 44 -16.34 -3.75 -3.13
CA LEU A 44 -15.96 -4.82 -2.19
C LEU A 44 -17.03 -5.93 -2.11
N ARG A 45 -18.33 -5.59 -2.20
CA ARG A 45 -19.40 -6.60 -2.26
C ARG A 45 -19.31 -7.51 -3.49
N GLN A 46 -18.77 -6.99 -4.59
CA GLN A 46 -18.54 -7.78 -5.82
C GLN A 46 -17.21 -8.54 -5.77
N ASN A 47 -16.34 -8.26 -4.80
CA ASN A 47 -14.99 -8.78 -4.69
C ASN A 47 -14.71 -9.32 -3.27
N PRO A 48 -15.37 -10.42 -2.85
CA PRO A 48 -15.28 -10.92 -1.48
C PRO A 48 -13.88 -11.44 -1.09
N SER A 49 -13.02 -11.74 -2.06
CA SER A 49 -11.63 -12.11 -1.78
C SER A 49 -10.76 -10.93 -1.30
N VAL A 50 -11.26 -9.69 -1.38
CA VAL A 50 -10.53 -8.48 -0.95
C VAL A 50 -11.12 -7.97 0.37
N THR A 51 -10.30 -7.93 1.40
CA THR A 51 -10.68 -7.42 2.73
C THR A 51 -9.88 -6.16 3.07
N LEU A 52 -10.54 -5.12 3.58
CA LEU A 52 -9.88 -3.91 4.05
C LEU A 52 -9.78 -3.93 5.58
N LEU A 53 -8.57 -3.81 6.11
CA LEU A 53 -8.29 -3.67 7.54
C LEU A 53 -7.89 -2.22 7.82
N PHE A 54 -8.62 -1.53 8.70
CA PHE A 54 -8.32 -0.16 9.08
C PHE A 54 -7.47 -0.11 10.34
N LEU A 55 -6.41 0.70 10.31
CA LEU A 55 -5.61 0.97 11.50
C LEU A 55 -6.43 1.80 12.52
N PRO A 56 -6.11 1.72 13.83
CA PRO A 56 -6.69 2.61 14.84
C PRO A 56 -6.47 4.09 14.48
N VAL A 57 -7.42 4.94 14.86
CA VAL A 57 -7.32 6.39 14.62
C VAL A 57 -6.15 6.96 15.42
N TYR A 58 -5.43 7.92 14.83
CA TYR A 58 -4.26 8.58 15.44
C TYR A 58 -3.08 7.66 15.77
N SER A 59 -2.94 6.51 15.11
CA SER A 59 -1.82 5.58 15.31
C SER A 59 -0.87 5.47 14.10
N PRO A 60 -0.20 6.56 13.69
CA PRO A 60 0.70 6.56 12.52
C PRO A 60 1.89 5.60 12.68
N TRP A 61 2.34 5.32 13.91
CA TRP A 61 3.41 4.36 14.18
C TRP A 61 3.08 2.92 13.74
N LEU A 62 1.80 2.57 13.63
CA LEU A 62 1.35 1.27 13.11
C LEU A 62 1.37 1.24 11.57
N ASN A 63 1.36 2.40 10.92
CA ASN A 63 1.37 2.50 9.48
C ASN A 63 2.82 2.39 8.95
N LYS A 64 3.22 1.18 8.54
CA LYS A 64 4.58 0.89 8.05
C LYS A 64 5.02 1.79 6.89
N ILE A 65 4.09 2.32 6.09
CA ILE A 65 4.43 3.21 4.98
C ILE A 65 5.04 4.53 5.47
N GLU A 66 4.70 4.99 6.67
CA GLU A 66 5.25 6.23 7.25
C GLU A 66 6.77 6.14 7.42
N ARG A 67 7.28 4.96 7.82
CA ARG A 67 8.73 4.71 7.91
C ARG A 67 9.41 4.76 6.55
N LEU A 68 8.75 4.24 5.51
CA LEU A 68 9.26 4.32 4.14
C LEU A 68 9.27 5.77 3.67
N TRP A 69 8.22 6.54 3.96
CA TRP A 69 8.16 7.96 3.65
C TRP A 69 9.24 8.76 4.36
N GLN A 70 9.50 8.48 5.64
CA GLN A 70 10.59 9.11 6.38
C GLN A 70 11.94 8.83 5.72
N SER A 71 12.24 7.57 5.41
CA SER A 71 13.49 7.19 4.74
C SER A 71 13.62 7.82 3.34
N LEU A 72 12.51 7.90 2.59
CA LEU A 72 12.46 8.61 1.32
C LEU A 72 12.78 10.09 1.52
N HIS A 73 12.21 10.73 2.53
CA HIS A 73 12.44 12.15 2.79
C HIS A 73 13.90 12.40 3.11
N GLU A 74 14.49 11.62 4.02
CA GLU A 74 15.90 11.70 4.40
C GLU A 74 16.85 11.48 3.21
N THR A 75 16.52 10.55 2.31
CA THR A 75 17.41 10.17 1.19
C THR A 75 17.26 11.07 -0.03
N VAL A 76 16.04 11.49 -0.37
CA VAL A 76 15.72 12.10 -1.67
C VAL A 76 15.43 13.60 -1.58
N THR A 77 14.85 14.07 -0.47
CA THR A 77 14.32 15.45 -0.40
C THR A 77 14.99 16.32 0.66
N ARG A 78 15.46 15.73 1.76
CA ARG A 78 16.12 16.43 2.84
C ARG A 78 17.50 16.87 2.35
N ASN A 79 17.72 18.18 2.27
CA ASN A 79 18.96 18.81 1.78
C ASN A 79 19.33 18.53 0.32
N HIS A 80 18.39 18.00 -0.48
CA HIS A 80 18.59 17.72 -1.90
C HIS A 80 17.65 18.62 -2.72
N GLY A 81 18.22 19.58 -3.43
CA GLY A 81 17.48 20.43 -4.37
C GLY A 81 17.36 19.75 -5.73
N CYS A 82 16.14 19.67 -6.28
CA CYS A 82 15.91 19.30 -7.67
C CYS A 82 15.48 20.55 -8.43
N GLN A 83 16.23 20.92 -9.47
CA GLN A 83 15.89 22.07 -10.32
C GLN A 83 14.63 21.79 -11.14
N PHE A 84 14.40 20.53 -11.50
CA PHE A 84 13.25 20.11 -12.30
C PHE A 84 12.51 18.94 -11.67
N MET A 85 11.19 18.91 -11.88
CA MET A 85 10.30 17.86 -11.39
C MET A 85 10.75 16.45 -11.84
N TRP A 86 11.28 16.31 -13.06
CA TRP A 86 11.73 15.02 -13.57
C TRP A 86 12.91 14.45 -12.77
N GLN A 87 13.79 15.31 -12.24
CA GLN A 87 14.92 14.89 -11.40
C GLN A 87 14.41 14.30 -10.09
N LEU A 88 13.43 14.96 -9.47
CA LEU A 88 12.77 14.47 -8.27
C LEU A 88 12.11 13.10 -8.53
N ILE A 89 11.33 12.98 -9.61
CA ILE A 89 10.68 11.72 -9.98
C ILE A 89 11.71 10.62 -10.23
N LYS A 90 12.83 10.93 -10.90
CA LYS A 90 13.93 9.98 -11.13
C LYS A 90 14.51 9.49 -9.81
N ASN A 91 14.83 10.40 -8.88
CA ASN A 91 15.42 10.04 -7.59
C ASN A 91 14.45 9.22 -6.72
N VAL A 92 13.16 9.57 -6.71
CA VAL A 92 12.11 8.77 -6.05
C VAL A 92 12.02 7.37 -6.64
N LYS A 93 12.03 7.23 -7.98
CA LYS A 93 12.02 5.91 -8.64
C LYS A 93 13.24 5.07 -8.28
N ILE A 94 14.42 5.67 -8.24
CA ILE A 94 15.66 4.99 -7.83
C ILE A 94 15.53 4.52 -6.37
N PHE A 95 15.10 5.41 -5.47
CA PHE A 95 14.88 5.07 -4.07
C PHE A 95 13.90 3.90 -3.90
N LEU A 96 12.72 3.96 -4.55
CA LEU A 96 11.72 2.89 -4.47
C LEU A 96 12.25 1.56 -5.00
N LYS A 97 13.05 1.57 -6.08
CA LYS A 97 13.69 0.36 -6.62
C LYS A 97 14.65 -0.25 -5.60
N THR A 98 15.44 0.58 -4.92
CA THR A 98 16.37 0.15 -3.86
C THR A 98 15.62 -0.37 -2.64
N ALA A 99 14.59 0.34 -2.17
CA ALA A 99 13.77 -0.04 -1.03
C ALA A 99 12.95 -1.32 -1.28
N SER A 100 12.61 -1.61 -2.53
CA SER A 100 11.95 -2.86 -2.95
C SER A 100 12.89 -4.07 -3.00
N GLY A 101 14.19 -3.91 -2.68
CA GLY A 101 15.19 -4.97 -2.72
C GLY A 101 14.94 -6.11 -1.73
N LYS A 102 14.53 -7.27 -2.28
CA LYS A 102 14.50 -8.63 -1.70
C LYS A 102 13.69 -8.85 -0.41
N LYS A 103 12.36 -9.05 -0.57
CA LYS A 103 11.60 -10.11 0.12
C LYS A 103 10.52 -10.66 -0.82
N THR A 104 10.91 -11.53 -1.75
CA THR A 104 9.99 -12.53 -2.26
C THR A 104 9.52 -13.33 -1.04
N LEU A 105 8.24 -13.22 -0.66
CA LEU A 105 7.62 -14.02 0.40
C LEU A 105 7.53 -15.50 -0.07
N LYS A 106 8.68 -16.16 -0.16
CA LYS A 106 8.79 -17.62 -0.14
C LYS A 106 8.94 -18.00 1.34
N GLY A 107 7.84 -18.23 2.05
CA GLY A 107 7.97 -18.73 3.42
C GLY A 107 6.84 -18.52 4.42
N ILE A 108 5.59 -18.27 4.01
CA ILE A 108 4.44 -18.46 4.92
C ILE A 108 3.58 -19.57 4.33
N ARG A 109 4.09 -20.80 4.40
CA ARG A 109 3.29 -22.03 4.33
C ARG A 109 3.59 -22.81 5.62
N ASN A 110 2.52 -23.21 6.28
CA ASN A 110 2.44 -23.95 7.56
C ASN A 110 2.51 -23.11 8.83
N ILE A 111 1.35 -22.56 9.22
CA ILE A 111 0.91 -22.63 10.61
C ILE A 111 -0.29 -23.56 10.63
N ARG A 112 -0.05 -24.84 10.97
CA ARG A 112 -1.12 -25.72 11.46
C ARG A 112 -1.35 -25.30 12.91
N VAL A 113 -2.54 -24.80 13.20
CA VAL A 113 -3.00 -24.69 14.60
C VAL A 113 -3.54 -26.06 14.96
N SER A 114 -2.78 -26.81 15.76
CA SER A 114 -3.32 -27.96 16.47
C SER A 114 -4.21 -27.44 17.58
N ALA A 115 -5.48 -27.86 17.59
CA ALA A 115 -6.36 -27.67 18.73
C ALA A 115 -5.84 -28.52 19.90
N LEU A 116 -5.70 -27.88 21.06
CA LEU A 116 -5.79 -28.55 22.35
C LEU A 116 -7.26 -28.56 22.76
#